data_AF-A0A2D4NE29-F1
#
_entry.id   AF-A0A2D4NE29-F1
#
_cell.length_a   1.000
_cell.length_b   1.000
_cell.length_c   1.000
_cell.angle_alpha   90.00
_cell.angle_beta   90.00
_cell.angle_gamma   90.00
#
_symmetry.space_group_name_H-M   'P 1'
#
loop_
_entity.id
_entity.type
_entity.pdbx_description
1 polymer ?
#
loop_
_entity_poly.entity_id
_entity_poly.type
_entity_poly.pdbx_seq_one_letter_code
_entity_poly.pdbx_strand_id
1 'polypeptide(L)'
;EENIYSFANSWGMSNQQKKCQRAMPPSYTCNISSKTAEKDFIENCQLLRTSSVFSKCHHLLDPEKFIGLCEEDMCRCAQDRNCHCPVFLEYARNCAQQGVILKGWPASSACRPRCPSGLEYHECTSPCAKTCQSLNINEVCPEQCVDGCSCPEGKLLDGDICVDAQNCSCINSGKKFPPGSSVYQDCNSCICRHGAWICNNEPCPGECSV
;
A
#
# COMPACT_ATOMS: atom_id res chain seq x y z
N GLU A 1 1.50 25.09 -29.59
CA GLU A 1 0.76 25.05 -28.32
C GLU A 1 1.32 23.93 -27.47
N GLU A 2 1.87 24.26 -26.31
CA GLU A 2 2.20 23.26 -25.29
C GLU A 2 0.92 22.91 -24.55
N ASN A 3 0.44 21.68 -24.70
CA ASN A 3 -0.67 21.15 -23.90
C ASN A 3 -0.17 19.96 -23.07
N ILE A 4 -0.93 19.58 -22.05
CA ILE A 4 -0.51 18.53 -21.09
C ILE A 4 -0.21 17.20 -21.80
N TYR A 5 -0.89 16.91 -22.92
CA TYR A 5 -0.65 15.73 -23.73
C TYR A 5 0.65 15.82 -24.53
N SER A 6 1.01 16.99 -25.07
CA SER A 6 2.29 17.16 -25.77
C SER A 6 3.47 17.02 -24.81
N PHE A 7 3.35 17.57 -23.59
CA PHE A 7 4.30 17.35 -22.50
C PHE A 7 4.39 15.87 -22.11
N ALA A 8 3.29 15.19 -21.78
CA ALA A 8 3.33 13.78 -21.39
C ALA A 8 3.94 12.88 -22.49
N ASN A 9 3.61 13.16 -23.75
CA ASN A 9 4.13 12.41 -24.89
C ASN A 9 5.62 12.66 -25.18
N SER A 10 6.23 13.75 -24.68
CA SER A 10 7.68 13.97 -24.84
C SER A 10 8.51 13.06 -23.93
N TRP A 11 7.91 12.49 -22.90
CA TRP A 11 8.54 11.55 -21.96
C TRP A 11 8.29 10.07 -22.33
N GLY A 12 7.64 9.79 -23.48
CA GLY A 12 7.33 8.43 -23.91
C GLY A 12 8.57 7.62 -24.29
N MET A 13 8.86 6.55 -23.54
CA MET A 13 9.98 5.65 -23.83
C MET A 13 9.61 4.56 -24.85
N SER A 14 10.62 4.04 -25.56
CA SER A 14 10.47 2.90 -26.46
C SER A 14 11.54 1.85 -26.19
N ASN A 15 11.13 0.59 -26.10
CA ASN A 15 12.04 -0.57 -26.13
C ASN A 15 11.90 -1.28 -27.49
N GLN A 16 12.88 -2.12 -27.85
CA GLN A 16 13.03 -2.81 -29.13
C GLN A 16 11.80 -3.60 -29.61
N GLN A 17 10.83 -3.88 -28.72
CA GLN A 17 9.59 -4.60 -29.05
C GLN A 17 8.30 -3.80 -28.78
N LYS A 18 8.35 -2.68 -28.04
CA LYS A 18 7.15 -1.89 -27.71
C LYS A 18 7.49 -0.40 -27.62
N LYS A 19 6.77 0.40 -28.41
CA LYS A 19 6.77 1.85 -28.32
C LYS A 19 5.59 2.29 -27.46
N CYS A 20 5.81 3.21 -26.53
CA CYS A 20 4.73 3.81 -25.76
C CYS A 20 3.73 4.47 -26.73
N GLN A 21 2.44 4.14 -26.58
CA GLN A 21 1.38 4.76 -27.35
C GLN A 21 1.21 6.21 -26.90
N ARG A 22 1.02 7.12 -27.87
CA ARG A 22 0.83 8.53 -27.54
C ARG A 22 -0.54 8.74 -26.87
N ALA A 23 -0.54 9.44 -25.75
CA ALA A 23 -1.76 9.90 -25.10
C ALA A 23 -2.45 10.95 -25.98
N MET A 24 -3.76 10.83 -26.14
CA MET A 24 -4.61 11.79 -26.84
C MET A 24 -5.58 12.44 -25.86
N PRO A 25 -6.01 13.68 -26.10
CA PRO A 25 -7.09 14.28 -25.34
C PRO A 25 -8.33 13.38 -25.38
N PRO A 26 -9.00 13.19 -24.25
CA PRO A 26 -10.24 12.46 -24.22
C PRO A 26 -11.30 13.16 -25.07
N SER A 27 -12.12 12.37 -25.77
CA SER A 27 -13.25 12.87 -26.56
C SER A 27 -14.57 12.90 -25.79
N TYR A 28 -14.60 12.46 -24.52
CA TYR A 28 -15.82 12.46 -23.73
C TYR A 28 -16.13 13.88 -23.22
N THR A 29 -17.32 14.36 -23.56
CA THR A 29 -17.99 15.39 -22.79
C THR A 29 -18.81 14.67 -21.72
N CYS A 30 -18.67 15.05 -20.44
CA CYS A 30 -19.56 14.56 -19.40
C CYS A 30 -20.97 15.04 -19.73
N ASN A 31 -21.74 14.21 -20.43
CA ASN A 31 -23.05 14.57 -20.93
C ASN A 31 -24.04 14.23 -19.82
N ILE A 32 -24.20 15.16 -18.87
CA ILE A 32 -25.04 15.11 -17.66
C ILE A 32 -26.53 15.05 -18.06
N SER A 33 -26.91 14.00 -18.78
CA SER A 33 -28.23 13.86 -19.40
C SER A 33 -29.06 12.74 -18.74
N SER A 34 -28.50 11.98 -17.81
CA SER A 34 -29.19 10.92 -17.06
C SER A 34 -29.40 11.33 -15.59
N LYS A 35 -30.44 12.14 -15.39
CA LYS A 35 -30.76 12.93 -14.18
C LYS A 35 -31.26 12.10 -12.98
N THR A 36 -30.42 11.33 -12.30
CA THR A 36 -30.57 11.07 -10.83
C THR A 36 -29.37 10.34 -10.26
N ALA A 37 -29.01 9.18 -10.80
CA ALA A 37 -27.89 8.38 -10.29
C ALA A 37 -26.55 9.13 -10.41
N GLU A 38 -26.30 9.81 -11.53
CA GLU A 38 -25.06 10.58 -11.78
C GLU A 38 -24.92 11.81 -10.88
N LYS A 39 -26.03 12.39 -10.39
CA LYS A 39 -26.01 13.53 -9.47
C LYS A 39 -25.58 13.09 -8.07
N ASP A 40 -26.15 11.99 -7.57
CA ASP A 40 -25.76 11.39 -6.29
C ASP A 40 -24.27 10.97 -6.30
N PHE A 41 -23.76 10.57 -7.47
CA PHE A 41 -22.36 10.20 -7.66
C PHE A 41 -21.40 11.39 -7.61
N ILE A 42 -21.75 12.53 -8.23
CA ILE A 42 -20.97 13.78 -8.15
C ILE A 42 -21.07 14.39 -6.74
N GLU A 43 -22.22 14.26 -6.07
CA GLU A 43 -22.39 14.72 -4.68
C GLU A 43 -21.44 14.00 -3.70
N ASN A 44 -21.00 12.77 -3.99
CA ASN A 44 -19.97 12.10 -3.18
C ASN A 44 -18.66 12.89 -3.15
N CYS A 45 -18.29 13.60 -4.22
CA CYS A 45 -17.09 14.44 -4.23
C CYS A 45 -17.18 15.58 -3.21
N GLN A 46 -18.39 16.06 -2.92
CA GLN A 46 -18.62 17.10 -1.91
C GLN A 46 -18.36 16.62 -0.48
N LEU A 47 -18.20 15.30 -0.24
CA LEU A 47 -17.76 14.79 1.07
C LEU A 47 -16.38 15.30 1.46
N LEU A 48 -15.49 15.62 0.51
CA LEU A 48 -14.22 16.30 0.80
C LEU A 48 -14.43 17.65 1.50
N ARG A 49 -15.54 18.33 1.20
CA ARG A 49 -15.94 19.61 1.80
C ARG A 49 -16.78 19.44 3.06
N THR A 50 -17.73 18.51 3.07
CA THR A 50 -18.78 18.47 4.11
C THR A 50 -18.47 17.50 5.25
N SER A 51 -17.63 16.49 5.03
CA SER A 51 -17.29 15.51 6.06
C SER A 51 -16.48 16.13 7.19
N SER A 52 -16.86 15.80 8.42
CA SER A 52 -16.10 16.16 9.62
C SER A 52 -14.72 15.51 9.67
N VAL A 53 -14.49 14.40 8.96
CA VAL A 53 -13.16 13.78 8.85
C VAL A 53 -12.24 14.68 8.04
N PHE A 54 -12.62 15.01 6.81
CA PHE A 54 -11.81 15.82 5.90
C PHE A 54 -11.64 17.27 6.35
N SER A 55 -12.64 17.84 7.04
CA SER A 55 -12.58 19.20 7.59
C SER A 55 -11.39 19.48 8.51
N LYS A 56 -10.85 18.43 9.14
CA LYS A 56 -9.64 18.52 9.99
C LYS A 56 -8.43 19.04 9.22
N CYS A 57 -8.40 18.91 7.89
CA CYS A 57 -7.28 19.32 7.06
C CYS A 57 -7.48 20.62 6.28
N HIS A 58 -8.70 21.18 6.25
CA HIS A 58 -9.03 22.31 5.37
C HIS A 58 -8.15 23.55 5.60
N HIS A 59 -7.68 23.74 6.83
CA HIS A 59 -6.78 24.83 7.19
C HIS A 59 -5.35 24.68 6.64
N LEU A 60 -4.97 23.48 6.20
CA LEU A 60 -3.66 23.15 5.62
C LEU A 60 -3.76 22.90 4.11
N LEU A 61 -4.90 22.34 3.67
CA LEU A 61 -5.10 21.88 2.30
C LEU A 61 -6.51 22.22 1.80
N ASP A 62 -6.56 23.10 0.80
CA ASP A 62 -7.80 23.51 0.13
C ASP A 62 -8.43 22.32 -0.65
N PRO A 63 -9.68 21.92 -0.33
CA PRO A 63 -10.34 20.79 -0.99
C PRO A 63 -10.80 21.08 -2.42
N GLU A 64 -10.93 22.34 -2.87
CA GLU A 64 -11.55 22.67 -4.17
C GLU A 64 -10.92 21.94 -5.36
N LYS A 65 -9.59 21.89 -5.39
CA LYS A 65 -8.85 21.24 -6.49
C LYS A 65 -9.12 19.74 -6.53
N PHE A 66 -9.19 19.10 -5.36
CA PHE A 66 -9.48 17.67 -5.26
C PHE A 66 -10.94 17.37 -5.59
N ILE A 67 -11.87 18.26 -5.23
CA ILE A 67 -13.27 18.14 -5.65
C ILE A 67 -13.37 18.15 -7.18
N GLY A 68 -12.74 19.12 -7.85
CA GLY A 68 -12.73 19.19 -9.32
C GLY A 68 -12.15 17.94 -9.98
N LEU A 69 -11.04 17.39 -9.44
CA LEU A 69 -10.46 16.14 -9.92
C LEU A 69 -11.39 14.93 -9.71
N CYS A 70 -12.06 14.87 -8.56
CA CYS A 70 -13.04 13.82 -8.26
C CYS A 70 -14.21 13.86 -9.25
N GLU A 71 -14.75 15.03 -9.52
CA GLU A 71 -15.86 15.20 -10.47
C GLU A 71 -15.44 14.79 -11.89
N GLU A 72 -14.22 15.14 -12.31
CA GLU A 72 -13.65 14.72 -13.59
C GLU A 72 -13.47 13.20 -13.66
N ASP A 73 -12.89 12.57 -12.63
CA ASP A 73 -12.69 11.13 -12.58
C ASP A 73 -14.03 10.41 -12.60
N MET A 74 -15.01 10.84 -11.81
CA MET A 74 -16.35 10.26 -11.78
C MET A 74 -17.06 10.28 -13.15
N CYS A 75 -16.83 11.31 -13.97
CA CYS A 75 -17.31 11.34 -15.35
C CYS A 75 -16.68 10.27 -16.26
N ARG A 76 -15.45 9.82 -15.97
CA ARG A 76 -14.69 8.86 -16.81
C ARG A 76 -15.10 7.40 -16.59
N CYS A 77 -15.75 7.10 -15.48
CA CYS A 77 -15.88 5.74 -14.96
C CYS A 77 -17.25 5.49 -14.31
N ALA A 78 -18.32 6.10 -14.82
CA ALA A 78 -19.67 6.12 -14.25
C ALA A 78 -20.27 4.77 -13.79
N GLN A 79 -19.64 3.64 -14.14
CA GLN A 79 -20.02 2.28 -13.74
C GLN A 79 -19.33 1.79 -12.44
N ASP A 80 -18.20 2.37 -12.00
CA ASP A 80 -17.48 1.98 -10.76
C ASP A 80 -17.76 2.97 -9.63
N ARG A 81 -18.43 2.49 -8.57
CA ARG A 81 -18.77 3.28 -7.39
C ARG A 81 -17.57 3.68 -6.53
N ASN A 82 -16.38 3.13 -6.77
CA ASN A 82 -15.15 3.48 -6.05
C ASN A 82 -14.26 4.45 -6.84
N CYS A 83 -14.75 4.99 -7.94
CA CYS A 83 -13.89 5.76 -8.83
C CYS A 83 -13.46 7.12 -8.25
N HIS A 84 -14.19 7.67 -7.29
CA HIS A 84 -13.76 8.84 -6.52
C HIS A 84 -12.64 8.52 -5.52
N CYS A 85 -12.49 7.25 -5.13
CA CYS A 85 -11.61 6.86 -4.02
C CYS A 85 -10.13 7.17 -4.20
N PRO A 86 -9.52 7.11 -5.40
CA PRO A 86 -8.14 7.56 -5.61
C PRO A 86 -7.94 9.03 -5.21
N VAL A 87 -8.89 9.92 -5.53
CA VAL A 87 -8.78 11.34 -5.18
C VAL A 87 -8.89 11.55 -3.68
N PHE A 88 -9.78 10.83 -3.02
CA PHE A 88 -9.93 10.87 -1.55
C PHE A 88 -8.68 10.33 -0.83
N LEU A 89 -8.10 9.25 -1.36
CA LEU A 89 -6.84 8.68 -0.89
C LEU A 89 -5.70 9.70 -1.02
N GLU A 90 -5.59 10.38 -2.16
CA GLU A 90 -4.57 11.41 -2.38
C GLU A 90 -4.79 12.63 -1.47
N TYR A 91 -6.03 13.06 -1.24
CA TYR A 91 -6.31 14.11 -0.26
C TYR A 91 -5.85 13.70 1.15
N ALA A 92 -6.18 12.48 1.57
CA ALA A 92 -5.77 11.95 2.87
C ALA A 92 -4.23 11.84 3.00
N ARG A 93 -3.53 11.46 1.93
CA ARG A 93 -2.06 11.42 1.87
C ARG A 93 -1.43 12.80 1.99
N ASN A 94 -1.92 13.77 1.21
CA ASN A 94 -1.41 15.14 1.28
C ASN A 94 -1.66 15.73 2.68
N CYS A 95 -2.80 15.39 3.30
CA CYS A 95 -3.07 15.76 4.67
C CYS A 95 -2.10 15.13 5.68
N ALA A 96 -1.82 13.83 5.54
CA ALA A 96 -0.87 13.09 6.37
C ALA A 96 0.56 13.65 6.26
N GLN A 97 0.97 14.12 5.08
CA GLN A 97 2.25 14.81 4.87
C GLN A 97 2.35 16.13 5.65
N GLN A 98 1.21 16.79 5.90
CA GLN A 98 1.14 17.96 6.79
C GLN A 98 0.98 17.58 8.28
N GLY A 99 1.10 16.29 8.61
CA GLY A 99 1.04 15.77 9.98
C GLY A 99 -0.36 15.45 10.49
N VAL A 100 -1.39 15.53 9.65
CA VAL A 100 -2.78 15.28 10.06
C VAL A 100 -3.28 13.96 9.45
N ILE A 101 -3.38 12.92 10.29
CA ILE A 101 -3.91 11.61 9.88
C ILE A 101 -5.44 11.60 9.94
N LEU A 102 -6.08 11.45 8.78
CA LEU A 102 -7.54 11.40 8.64
C LEU A 102 -8.10 10.00 8.97
N LYS A 103 -8.10 9.64 10.26
CA LYS A 103 -8.64 8.35 10.72
C LYS A 103 -10.11 8.16 10.32
N GLY A 104 -10.44 7.02 9.72
CA GLY A 104 -11.79 6.66 9.31
C GLY A 104 -12.26 7.30 8.00
N TRP A 105 -11.35 7.91 7.23
CA TRP A 105 -11.69 8.50 5.94
C TRP A 105 -12.32 7.51 4.94
N PRO A 106 -11.88 6.22 4.84
CA PRO A 106 -12.47 5.30 3.88
C PRO A 106 -13.94 5.04 4.18
N ALA A 107 -14.28 4.88 5.47
CA ALA A 107 -15.67 4.72 5.90
C ALA A 107 -16.49 6.00 5.63
N SER A 108 -15.91 7.18 5.90
CA SER A 108 -16.59 8.46 5.65
C SER A 108 -16.86 8.75 4.17
N SER A 109 -16.08 8.18 3.26
CA SER A 109 -16.24 8.38 1.81
C SER A 109 -16.78 7.15 1.08
N ALA A 110 -17.27 6.14 1.82
CA ALA A 110 -17.70 4.84 1.27
C ALA A 110 -16.67 4.19 0.35
N CYS A 111 -15.38 4.39 0.65
CA CYS A 111 -14.26 3.89 -0.11
C CYS A 111 -13.66 2.62 0.49
N ARG A 112 -13.14 1.77 -0.39
CA ARG A 112 -12.35 0.59 -0.02
C ARG A 112 -11.05 0.58 -0.83
N PRO A 113 -9.96 1.14 -0.27
CA PRO A 113 -8.64 0.99 -0.85
C PRO A 113 -8.33 -0.49 -1.08
N ARG A 114 -7.77 -0.82 -2.25
CA ARG A 114 -7.50 -2.21 -2.62
C ARG A 114 -6.18 -2.67 -2.00
N CYS A 115 -6.21 -3.81 -1.32
CA CYS A 115 -5.03 -4.50 -0.82
C CYS A 115 -4.93 -5.91 -1.41
N PRO A 116 -3.70 -6.47 -1.51
CA PRO A 116 -3.54 -7.88 -1.85
C PRO A 116 -4.23 -8.78 -0.82
N SER A 117 -4.59 -10.00 -1.22
CA SER A 117 -5.32 -10.94 -0.38
C SER A 117 -4.61 -11.19 0.96
N GLY A 118 -5.35 -11.01 2.06
CA GLY A 118 -4.83 -11.23 3.42
C GLY A 118 -4.19 -10.01 4.07
N LEU A 119 -4.00 -8.91 3.33
CA LEU A 119 -3.58 -7.62 3.88
C LEU A 119 -4.78 -6.69 4.04
N GLU A 120 -4.65 -5.76 4.97
CA GLU A 120 -5.65 -4.74 5.28
C GLU A 120 -5.06 -3.34 5.05
N TYR A 121 -5.91 -2.42 4.60
CA TYR A 121 -5.53 -1.02 4.46
C TYR A 121 -5.54 -0.35 5.82
N HIS A 122 -4.49 0.42 6.10
CA HIS A 122 -4.38 1.26 7.28
C HIS A 122 -4.04 2.69 6.87
N GLU A 123 -4.70 3.68 7.49
CA GLU A 123 -4.40 5.10 7.26
C GLU A 123 -3.03 5.53 7.81
N CYS A 124 -2.45 4.72 8.69
CA CYS A 124 -1.18 4.98 9.35
C CYS A 124 -0.59 3.65 9.81
N THR A 125 0.37 3.14 9.06
CA THR A 125 1.16 1.96 9.38
C THR A 125 2.66 2.31 9.32
N SER A 126 3.47 1.52 10.02
CA SER A 126 4.92 1.68 9.99
C SER A 126 5.44 1.51 8.56
N PRO A 127 6.31 2.41 8.06
CA PRO A 127 6.91 2.23 6.74
C PRO A 127 7.80 0.97 6.68
N CYS A 128 8.29 0.49 7.83
CA CYS A 128 8.97 -0.79 7.93
C CYS A 128 7.95 -1.89 8.20
N ALA A 129 7.84 -2.82 7.25
CA ALA A 129 6.92 -3.95 7.35
C ALA A 129 7.37 -4.90 8.46
N LYS A 130 6.43 -5.30 9.32
CA LYS A 130 6.67 -6.36 10.30
C LYS A 130 6.65 -7.72 9.60
N THR A 131 7.82 -8.27 9.35
CA THR A 131 8.01 -9.57 8.69
C THR A 131 8.48 -10.62 9.70
N CYS A 132 8.37 -11.90 9.33
CA CYS A 132 8.95 -12.98 10.13
C CYS A 132 10.47 -12.84 10.32
N GLN A 133 11.17 -12.20 9.38
CA GLN A 133 12.62 -12.00 9.42
C GLN A 133 13.02 -10.73 10.18
N SER A 134 12.15 -9.73 10.28
CA SER A 134 12.45 -8.46 10.97
C SER A 134 12.29 -8.54 12.49
N LEU A 135 11.73 -9.63 13.04
CA LEU A 135 11.57 -9.81 14.49
C LEU A 135 12.88 -9.72 15.28
N ASN A 136 13.99 -10.12 14.67
CA ASN A 136 15.31 -10.16 15.32
C ASN A 136 16.25 -9.05 14.83
N ILE A 137 15.75 -8.11 14.02
CA ILE A 137 16.54 -7.02 13.48
C ILE A 137 16.15 -5.75 14.23
N ASN A 138 17.11 -5.11 14.88
CA ASN A 138 16.95 -3.75 15.40
C ASN A 138 17.00 -2.77 14.23
N GLU A 139 15.92 -2.74 13.45
CA GLU A 139 15.79 -1.84 12.31
C GLU A 139 15.44 -0.43 12.80
N VAL A 140 16.24 0.57 12.41
CA VAL A 140 15.91 1.97 12.67
C VAL A 140 14.81 2.37 11.69
N CYS A 141 13.57 2.32 12.16
CA CYS A 141 12.42 2.71 11.36
C CYS A 141 12.07 4.19 11.55
N PRO A 142 11.73 4.93 10.48
CA PRO A 142 11.15 6.26 10.63
C PRO A 142 9.89 6.22 11.51
N GLU A 143 9.76 7.17 12.44
CA GLU A 143 8.58 7.26 13.31
C GLU A 143 7.32 7.71 12.55
N GLN A 144 7.51 8.47 11.46
CA GLN A 144 6.40 8.94 10.65
C GLN A 144 5.76 7.78 9.88
N CYS A 145 4.51 7.48 10.22
CA CYS A 145 3.74 6.45 9.54
C CYS A 145 3.33 6.88 8.12
N VAL A 146 3.04 5.89 7.29
CA VAL A 146 2.50 6.05 5.94
C VAL A 146 1.19 5.28 5.83
N ASP A 147 0.32 5.66 4.92
CA ASP A 147 -0.83 4.81 4.60
C ASP A 147 -0.37 3.61 3.75
N GLY A 148 -1.07 2.50 3.85
CA GLY A 148 -0.74 1.34 3.04
C GLY A 148 -1.42 0.06 3.48
N CYS A 149 -1.08 -1.01 2.76
CA CYS A 149 -1.55 -2.34 3.08
C CYS A 149 -0.53 -3.01 4.01
N SER A 150 -0.97 -3.47 5.18
CA SER A 150 -0.15 -4.27 6.07
C SER A 150 -0.94 -5.47 6.60
N CYS A 151 -0.24 -6.39 7.26
CA CYS A 151 -0.93 -7.49 7.92
C CYS A 151 -1.85 -6.98 9.03
N PRO A 152 -2.97 -7.69 9.28
CA PRO A 152 -3.83 -7.40 10.42
C PRO A 152 -3.04 -7.40 11.74
N GLU A 153 -3.58 -6.73 12.74
CA GLU A 153 -2.95 -6.62 14.05
C GLU A 153 -2.60 -8.00 14.64
N GLY A 154 -1.38 -8.15 15.16
CA GLY A 154 -0.87 -9.40 15.73
C GLY A 154 -0.27 -10.40 14.71
N LYS A 155 -0.39 -10.14 13.41
CA LYS A 155 0.20 -10.99 12.35
C LYS A 155 1.46 -10.40 11.75
N LEU A 156 2.28 -11.28 11.16
CA LEU A 156 3.54 -10.95 10.50
C LEU A 156 3.50 -11.35 9.04
N LEU A 157 4.16 -10.57 8.19
CA LEU A 157 4.30 -10.88 6.78
C LEU A 157 5.37 -11.96 6.58
N ASP A 158 5.00 -13.05 5.90
CA ASP A 158 5.89 -14.14 5.55
C ASP A 158 5.85 -14.45 4.04
N GLY A 159 6.64 -13.70 3.26
CA GLY A 159 6.45 -13.63 1.82
C GLY A 159 5.23 -12.77 1.50
N ASP A 160 4.21 -13.35 0.89
CA ASP A 160 2.98 -12.63 0.49
C ASP A 160 1.77 -12.90 1.40
N ILE A 161 1.98 -13.63 2.51
CA ILE A 161 0.90 -14.05 3.41
C ILE A 161 1.12 -13.55 4.84
N CYS A 162 0.02 -13.30 5.55
CA CYS A 162 0.05 -12.90 6.95
C CYS A 162 -0.16 -14.11 7.86
N VAL A 163 0.83 -14.38 8.72
CA VAL A 163 0.85 -15.53 9.62
C VAL A 163 1.05 -15.10 11.06
N ASP A 164 0.63 -15.93 12.01
CA ASP A 164 0.99 -15.76 13.42
C ASP A 164 2.49 -16.01 13.62
N ALA A 165 3.10 -15.40 14.64
CA ALA A 165 4.53 -15.54 14.90
C ALA A 165 4.99 -17.00 15.01
N GLN A 166 4.15 -17.90 15.57
CA GLN A 166 4.45 -19.33 15.70
C GLN A 166 4.55 -20.05 14.34
N ASN A 167 3.89 -19.52 13.32
CA ASN A 167 3.81 -20.08 11.99
C ASN A 167 4.86 -19.47 11.02
N CYS A 168 5.72 -18.59 11.52
CA CYS A 168 6.79 -17.99 10.73
C CYS A 168 7.78 -19.01 10.20
N SER A 169 8.01 -18.97 8.88
CA SER A 169 9.05 -19.77 8.23
C SER A 169 10.46 -19.20 8.46
N CYS A 170 11.47 -20.07 8.41
CA CYS A 170 12.87 -19.69 8.49
C CYS A 170 13.53 -19.76 7.11
N ILE A 171 14.57 -18.96 6.90
CA ILE A 171 15.38 -18.99 5.68
C ILE A 171 16.75 -19.58 6.00
N ASN A 172 17.18 -20.57 5.23
CA ASN A 172 18.55 -21.10 5.28
C ASN A 172 19.09 -21.27 3.86
N SER A 173 20.26 -20.69 3.56
CA SER A 173 20.89 -20.70 2.22
C SER A 173 19.92 -20.35 1.08
N GLY A 174 19.09 -19.32 1.30
CA GLY A 174 18.10 -18.84 0.33
C GLY A 174 16.84 -19.71 0.18
N LYS A 175 16.73 -20.82 0.92
CA LYS A 175 15.53 -21.70 0.92
C LYS A 175 14.67 -21.44 2.15
N LYS A 176 13.35 -21.46 1.94
CA LYS A 176 12.33 -21.28 2.98
C LYS A 176 11.94 -22.62 3.61
N PHE A 177 11.92 -22.68 4.94
CA PHE A 177 11.63 -23.87 5.74
C PHE A 177 10.43 -23.62 6.66
N PRO A 178 9.46 -24.56 6.73
CA PRO A 178 8.33 -24.41 7.63
C PRO A 178 8.75 -24.45 9.11
N PRO A 179 7.92 -23.88 10.01
CA PRO A 179 8.15 -23.96 11.45
C PRO A 179 8.32 -25.41 11.90
N GLY A 180 9.27 -25.65 12.81
CA GLY A 180 9.61 -26.99 13.31
C GLY A 180 10.59 -27.79 12.45
N SER A 181 10.99 -27.28 11.28
CA SER A 181 12.05 -27.91 10.46
C SER A 181 13.38 -27.92 11.20
N SER A 182 14.17 -28.97 10.99
CA SER A 182 15.52 -29.09 11.52
C SER A 182 16.57 -29.08 10.41
N VAL A 183 17.67 -28.37 10.62
CA VAL A 183 18.85 -28.36 9.74
C VAL A 183 20.11 -28.55 10.57
N TYR A 184 21.18 -29.04 9.94
CA TYR A 184 22.51 -29.01 10.54
C TYR A 184 23.28 -27.80 10.03
N GLN A 185 23.86 -27.05 10.96
CA GLN A 185 24.78 -25.96 10.69
C GLN A 185 26.10 -26.31 11.39
N ASP A 186 27.11 -26.63 10.59
CA ASP A 186 28.35 -27.27 11.05
C ASP A 186 28.06 -28.58 11.80
N CYS A 187 28.37 -28.65 13.10
CA CYS A 187 28.05 -29.79 13.96
C CYS A 187 26.74 -29.62 14.75
N ASN A 188 26.12 -28.44 14.68
CA ASN A 188 24.99 -28.08 15.51
C ASN A 188 23.66 -28.36 14.80
N SER A 189 22.69 -28.86 15.55
CA SER A 189 21.31 -29.06 15.12
C SER A 189 20.49 -27.83 15.44
N CYS A 190 19.86 -27.25 14.42
CA CYS A 190 19.06 -26.04 14.51
C CYS A 190 17.61 -26.33 14.16
N ILE A 191 16.68 -25.84 15.00
CA ILE A 191 15.25 -25.98 14.78
C ILE A 191 14.65 -24.60 14.46
N CYS A 192 13.84 -24.54 13.41
CA CYS A 192 13.11 -23.33 13.04
C CYS A 192 11.98 -23.04 14.03
N ARG A 193 12.05 -21.92 14.75
CA ARG A 193 11.00 -21.43 15.65
C ARG A 193 10.85 -19.93 15.54
N HIS A 194 9.61 -19.47 15.35
CA HIS A 194 9.28 -18.05 15.25
C HIS A 194 10.10 -17.28 14.20
N GLY A 195 10.36 -17.88 13.04
CA GLY A 195 11.16 -17.27 11.98
C GLY A 195 12.68 -17.25 12.23
N ALA A 196 13.13 -17.81 13.35
CA ALA A 196 14.54 -17.87 13.74
C ALA A 196 15.06 -19.31 13.84
N TRP A 197 16.34 -19.51 13.53
CA TRP A 197 17.02 -20.77 13.80
C TRP A 197 17.51 -20.81 15.24
N ILE A 198 17.01 -21.76 16.02
CA ILE A 198 17.46 -22.02 17.38
C ILE A 198 18.34 -23.26 17.36
N CYS A 199 19.65 -23.06 17.50
CA CYS A 199 20.67 -24.11 17.45
C CYS A 199 21.10 -24.53 18.86
N ASN A 200 21.54 -25.79 19.00
CA ASN A 200 22.39 -26.15 20.13
C ASN A 200 23.77 -25.49 19.97
N ASN A 201 24.46 -25.28 21.09
CA ASN A 201 25.81 -24.68 21.13
C ASN A 201 26.83 -25.73 21.56
N GLU A 202 26.90 -26.85 20.83
CA GLU A 202 27.94 -27.85 21.06
C GLU A 202 29.24 -27.42 20.37
N PRO A 203 30.41 -27.59 21.02
CA PRO A 203 31.69 -27.33 20.39
C PRO A 203 31.93 -28.33 19.26
N CYS A 204 32.13 -27.82 18.04
CA CYS A 204 32.36 -28.67 16.89
C CYS A 204 33.76 -29.31 16.95
N PRO A 205 33.88 -30.63 16.71
CA PRO A 205 35.19 -31.26 16.57
C PRO A 205 35.89 -30.72 15.32
N GLY A 206 37.17 -30.35 15.46
CA GLY A 206 38.02 -29.94 14.35
C GLY A 206 39.03 -31.02 14.01
N GLU A 207 39.26 -31.26 12.73
CA GLU A 207 40.37 -32.11 12.24
C GLU A 207 41.51 -31.24 11.71
N CYS A 208 42.74 -31.56 12.12
CA CYS A 208 43.96 -30.96 11.56
C CYS A 208 44.62 -31.96 10.60
N SER A 209 44.85 -31.56 9.35
CA SER A 209 45.63 -32.31 8.36
C SER A 209 47.02 -31.69 8.17
N VAL A 210 48.04 -32.55 8.07
CA VAL A 210 49.48 -32.21 7.88
C VAL A 210 49.86 -32.34 6.41
#